data_AF-A0A259KIJ9-F1
#
_entry.id   AF-A0A259KIJ9-F1
#
_cell.length_a   1.000
_cell.length_b   1.000
_cell.length_c   1.000
_cell.angle_alpha   90.00
_cell.angle_beta   90.00
_cell.angle_gamma   90.00
#
_symmetry.space_group_name_H-M   'P 1'
#
loop_
_entity.id
_entity.type
_entity.pdbx_description
1 polymer ?
#
loop_
_entity_poly.entity_id
_entity_poly.type
_entity_poly.pdbx_seq_one_letter_code
_entity_poly.pdbx_strand_id
1 'polypeptide(L)'
;MSSQAFIETPAGRHLKSRVDAVMAIYKEHGHINRTLISEKLELTKLQSSQLLREFLGAHAPVLEWDNFKNGYKAHSKFKAH
;
A
#
# COMPACT_ATOMS: atom_id res chain seq x y z
N MET A 1 -6.88 -11.22 38.95
CA MET A 1 -6.47 -9.91 38.39
C MET A 1 -6.70 -9.94 36.90
N SER A 2 -7.82 -9.35 36.47
CA SER A 2 -8.24 -9.26 35.07
C SER A 2 -7.34 -8.27 34.34
N SER A 3 -6.53 -8.76 33.41
CA SER A 3 -5.79 -7.91 32.47
C SER A 3 -6.53 -8.01 31.15
N GLN A 4 -7.22 -6.93 30.78
CA GLN A 4 -8.02 -6.82 29.57
C GLN A 4 -7.26 -7.36 28.36
N ALA A 5 -7.74 -8.48 27.81
CA ALA A 5 -7.39 -8.90 26.47
C ALA A 5 -7.83 -7.78 25.53
N PHE A 6 -6.86 -7.00 25.04
CA PHE A 6 -7.08 -6.06 23.96
C PHE A 6 -7.57 -6.89 22.77
N ILE A 7 -8.86 -6.84 22.49
CA ILE A 7 -9.45 -7.52 21.34
C ILE A 7 -8.95 -6.75 20.11
N GLU A 8 -7.74 -7.09 19.66
CA GLU A 8 -7.30 -6.75 18.31
C GLU A 8 -8.22 -7.50 17.37
N THR A 9 -9.15 -6.78 16.75
CA THR A 9 -10.02 -7.33 15.73
C THR A 9 -9.12 -7.93 14.63
N PRO A 10 -9.39 -9.16 14.12
CA PRO A 10 -8.56 -9.79 13.09
C PRO A 10 -8.35 -8.93 11.83
N ALA A 11 -9.27 -7.99 11.58
CA ALA A 11 -9.21 -7.03 10.49
C ALA A 11 -8.02 -6.05 10.58
N GLY A 12 -7.61 -5.63 11.79
CA GLY A 12 -6.56 -4.63 11.96
C GLY A 12 -5.15 -5.19 11.76
N ARG A 13 -4.91 -6.43 12.24
CA ARG A 13 -3.64 -7.13 12.08
C ARG A 13 -3.36 -7.49 10.62
N HIS A 14 -4.42 -7.79 9.85
CA HIS A 14 -4.36 -8.04 8.41
C HIS A 14 -4.16 -6.78 7.55
N LEU A 15 -4.65 -5.61 8.00
CA LEU A 15 -4.56 -4.38 7.20
C LEU A 15 -3.12 -3.88 7.09
N LYS A 16 -2.38 -3.90 8.22
CA LYS A 16 -0.99 -3.45 8.26
C LYS A 16 -0.09 -4.33 7.38
N SER A 17 -0.25 -5.65 7.45
CA SER A 17 0.49 -6.58 6.58
C SER A 17 0.18 -6.39 5.09
N ARG A 18 -1.04 -5.97 4.75
CA ARG A 18 -1.47 -5.72 3.37
C ARG A 18 -0.87 -4.44 2.79
N VAL A 19 -0.86 -3.35 3.56
CA VAL A 19 -0.20 -2.10 3.17
C VAL A 19 1.32 -2.29 3.10
N ASP A 20 1.92 -3.05 4.02
CA ASP A 20 3.35 -3.36 4.03
C ASP A 20 3.76 -4.17 2.79
N ALA A 21 2.94 -5.11 2.33
CA ALA A 21 3.19 -5.86 1.09
C ALA A 21 3.21 -4.93 -0.14
N VAL A 22 2.26 -3.99 -0.22
CA VAL A 22 2.22 -2.97 -1.29
C VAL A 22 3.42 -2.02 -1.19
N MET A 23 3.84 -1.67 0.02
CA MET A 23 5.04 -0.87 0.27
C MET A 23 6.32 -1.58 -0.18
N ALA A 24 6.41 -2.91 -0.01
CA ALA A 24 7.55 -3.69 -0.51
C ALA A 24 7.64 -3.65 -2.04
N ILE A 25 6.51 -3.84 -2.73
CA ILE A 25 6.43 -3.72 -4.20
C ILE A 25 6.82 -2.30 -4.63
N TYR A 26 6.29 -1.29 -3.94
CA TYR A 26 6.63 0.11 -4.20
C TYR A 26 8.14 0.37 -4.07
N LYS A 27 8.80 -0.16 -3.03
CA LYS A 27 10.26 -0.01 -2.83
C LYS A 27 11.08 -0.70 -3.93
N GLU A 28 10.61 -1.84 -4.41
CA GLU A 28 11.27 -2.60 -5.49
C GLU A 28 11.12 -1.91 -6.86
N HIS A 29 9.94 -1.35 -7.17
CA HIS A 29 9.62 -0.81 -8.51
C HIS A 29 9.66 0.72 -8.61
N GLY A 30 9.77 1.42 -7.48
CA GLY A 30 9.73 2.89 -7.39
C GLY A 30 8.37 3.52 -7.71
N HIS A 31 7.35 2.71 -8.01
CA HIS A 31 5.99 3.14 -8.28
C HIS A 31 5.01 2.00 -7.97
N ILE A 32 3.73 2.33 -7.87
CA ILE A 32 2.67 1.35 -7.65
C ILE A 32 1.43 1.66 -8.48
N ASN A 33 0.88 0.64 -9.12
CA ASN A 33 -0.43 0.71 -9.77
C ASN A 33 -1.17 -0.62 -9.58
N ARG A 34 -2.45 -0.65 -9.97
CA ARG A 34 -3.29 -1.84 -9.80
C ARG A 34 -2.71 -3.07 -10.52
N THR A 35 -2.19 -2.88 -11.73
CA THR A 35 -1.65 -3.97 -12.55
C THR A 35 -0.45 -4.62 -11.87
N LEU A 36 0.48 -3.81 -11.38
CA LEU A 36 1.67 -4.27 -10.66
C LEU A 36 1.32 -5.01 -9.37
N ILE A 37 0.34 -4.52 -8.61
CA ILE A 37 -0.16 -5.22 -7.40
C ILE A 37 -0.77 -6.57 -7.77
N SER A 38 -1.59 -6.60 -8.82
CA SER A 38 -2.27 -7.80 -9.30
C SER A 38 -1.27 -8.87 -9.75
N GLU A 39 -0.24 -8.48 -10.49
CA GLU A 39 0.81 -9.38 -10.98
C GLU A 39 1.70 -9.89 -9.85
N LYS A 40 2.13 -9.01 -8.94
CA LYS A 40 3.07 -9.38 -7.87
C LYS A 40 2.45 -10.18 -6.74
N LEU A 41 1.17 -9.99 -6.46
CA LEU A 41 0.46 -10.69 -5.39
C LEU A 41 -0.49 -11.77 -5.92
N GLU A 42 -0.52 -12.00 -7.23
CA GLU A 42 -1.44 -12.93 -7.91
C GLU A 42 -2.92 -12.71 -7.51
N LEU A 43 -3.28 -11.43 -7.35
CA LEU A 43 -4.61 -11.03 -6.89
C LEU A 43 -5.52 -10.67 -8.05
N THR A 44 -6.83 -10.81 -7.81
CA THR A 44 -7.84 -10.30 -8.75
C THR A 44 -7.74 -8.77 -8.90
N LYS A 45 -8.28 -8.24 -10.00
CA LYS A 45 -8.35 -6.78 -10.24
C LYS A 45 -9.08 -6.05 -9.10
N LEU A 46 -10.11 -6.67 -8.50
CA LEU A 46 -10.89 -6.07 -7.42
C LEU A 46 -10.08 -5.96 -6.14
N GLN A 47 -9.45 -7.06 -5.71
CA GLN A 47 -8.58 -7.09 -4.52
C GLN A 47 -7.40 -6.13 -4.67
N SER A 48 -6.80 -6.08 -5.86
CA SER A 48 -5.68 -5.17 -6.16
C SER A 48 -6.12 -3.71 -6.10
N SER A 49 -7.32 -3.40 -6.57
CA SER A 49 -7.88 -2.03 -6.48
C SER A 49 -8.18 -1.63 -5.04
N GLN A 50 -8.66 -2.57 -4.23
CA GLN A 50 -8.90 -2.33 -2.82
C GLN A 50 -7.59 -2.07 -2.07
N LEU A 51 -6.57 -2.89 -2.29
CA LEU A 51 -5.23 -2.69 -1.71
C LEU A 51 -4.61 -1.37 -2.12
N LEU A 52 -4.73 -1.00 -3.40
CA LEU A 52 -4.23 0.28 -3.87
C LEU A 52 -4.92 1.44 -3.14
N ARG A 53 -6.25 1.39 -2.96
CA ARG A 53 -6.98 2.42 -2.18
C ARG A 53 -6.55 2.46 -0.72
N GLU A 54 -6.36 1.31 -0.08
CA GLU A 54 -5.87 1.22 1.30
C GLU A 54 -4.46 1.85 1.42
N PHE A 55 -3.56 1.53 0.50
CA PHE A 55 -2.21 2.10 0.44
C PHE A 55 -2.22 3.61 0.20
N LEU A 56 -3.04 4.09 -0.74
CA LEU A 56 -3.22 5.52 -0.99
C LEU A 56 -3.82 6.23 0.22
N GLY A 57 -4.79 5.63 0.92
CA GLY A 57 -5.35 6.22 2.14
C GLY A 57 -4.30 6.42 3.25
N ALA A 58 -3.34 5.49 3.36
CA ALA A 58 -2.26 5.57 4.35
C ALA A 58 -1.12 6.53 3.95
N HIS A 59 -0.86 6.70 2.65
CA HIS A 59 0.33 7.38 2.13
C HIS A 59 0.04 8.53 1.15
N ALA A 60 -1.21 8.96 0.99
CA ALA A 60 -1.61 10.02 0.06
C ALA A 60 -0.75 11.29 0.15
N PRO A 61 -0.35 11.82 1.33
CA PRO A 61 0.45 13.04 1.41
C PRO A 61 1.84 12.93 0.80
N VAL A 62 2.36 11.72 0.61
CA VAL A 62 3.73 11.46 0.15
C VAL A 62 3.82 10.85 -1.24
N LEU A 63 2.68 10.66 -1.90
CA LEU A 63 2.59 10.04 -3.23
C LEU A 63 2.11 11.05 -4.27
N GLU A 64 2.67 10.95 -5.47
CA GLU A 64 2.24 11.70 -6.65
C GLU A 64 1.95 10.75 -7.81
N TRP A 65 1.05 11.16 -8.69
CA TRP A 65 0.76 10.40 -9.89
C TRP A 65 1.88 10.60 -10.94
N ASP A 66 2.40 9.49 -11.48
CA ASP A 66 3.38 9.46 -12.56
C ASP A 66 2.71 9.01 -13.87
N ASN A 67 2.61 9.94 -14.83
CA ASN A 67 2.06 9.66 -16.15
C ASN A 67 2.92 8.69 -16.98
N PHE A 68 4.25 8.66 -16.78
CA PHE A 68 5.13 7.76 -17.55
C PHE A 68 5.00 6.31 -17.10
N LYS A 69 4.81 6.10 -15.79
CA LYS A 69 4.65 4.78 -15.18
C LYS A 69 3.17 4.38 -15.01
N ASN A 70 2.25 5.29 -15.33
CA ASN A 70 0.81 5.12 -15.14
C ASN A 70 0.50 4.59 -13.73
N GLY A 71 1.07 5.23 -12.71
CA GLY A 71 1.07 4.75 -11.33
C GLY A 71 1.52 5.80 -10.34
N TYR A 72 1.41 5.49 -9.05
CA TYR A 72 1.79 6.40 -7.96
C TYR A 72 3.25 6.19 -7.57
N LYS A 73 4.02 7.26 -7.51
CA LYS A 73 5.41 7.28 -7.02
C LYS A 73 5.55 8.20 -5.81
N ALA A 74 6.68 8.14 -5.09
CA ALA A 74 6.94 9.15 -4.06
C ALA A 74 6.96 10.55 -4.68
N HIS A 75 6.35 11.48 -3.96
CA HIS A 75 6.39 12.89 -4.29
C HIS A 75 7.86 13.34 -4.29
N SER A 76 8.32 13.89 -5.41
CA SER A 76 9.73 14.22 -5.64
C SER A 76 10.33 15.22 -4.63
N LYS A 77 9.47 15.99 -3.93
CA LYS A 77 9.85 16.83 -2.76
C LYS A 77 10.29 16.04 -1.51
N PHE A 78 10.19 14.71 -1.47
CA PHE A 78 10.73 13.87 -0.39
C PHE A 78 12.15 13.36 -0.63
N LYS A 79 12.85 13.82 -1.68
CA LYS A 79 14.31 13.70 -1.73
C LYS A 79 14.91 14.64 -0.67
N ALA A 80 15.07 14.13 0.55
CA ALA A 80 15.98 14.72 1.52
C ALA A 80 17.39 14.69 0.91
N HIS A 81 18.05 15.84 1.00
CA HIS A 81 19.47 16.05 0.74
C HIS A 81 20.35 15.09 1.56
#